data_AF-A0A2N8KZ09-F1
#
_entry.id   AF-A0A2N8KZ09-F1
#
_cell.length_a   1.000
_cell.length_b   1.000
_cell.length_c   1.000
_cell.angle_alpha   90.00
_cell.angle_beta   90.00
_cell.angle_gamma   90.00
#
_symmetry.space_group_name_H-M   'P 1'
#
loop_
_entity.id
_entity.type
_entity.pdbx_description
1 polymer ?
#
loop_
_entity_poly.entity_id
_entity_poly.type
_entity_poly.pdbx_seq_one_letter_code
_entity_poly.pdbx_strand_id
1 'polypeptide(L)'
;MTKKKTLRGLALVLSVLAGVSQAGEIWKCQQDGQVRYSDRPCPAQGDTLSPRVLQPNVVAAERAASGAAAPRLVGNVCPDDIEIAAMETRATTSSLGPAEQRFLKDEIGRARQCRQGSARYSAADWALSRQAQSDQFRPGAEPAARQRAEAMHQAAARVGGLRPEPPMAGASAPRRSSP
;
A
#
# COMPACT_ATOMS: atom_id res chain seq x y z
N MET A 1 -48.63 -51.90 -10.20
CA MET A 1 -49.47 -50.68 -10.10
C MET A 1 -48.57 -49.47 -9.89
N THR A 2 -48.39 -48.70 -10.95
CA THR A 2 -47.53 -47.51 -11.09
C THR A 2 -48.29 -46.28 -10.58
N LYS A 3 -47.70 -45.50 -9.66
CA LYS A 3 -48.21 -44.16 -9.33
C LYS A 3 -47.25 -43.09 -9.87
N LYS A 4 -47.88 -42.17 -10.58
CA LYS A 4 -47.32 -41.20 -11.53
C LYS A 4 -46.71 -39.99 -10.82
N LYS A 5 -45.72 -39.40 -11.48
CA LYS A 5 -45.06 -38.13 -11.20
C LYS A 5 -46.07 -36.98 -11.08
N THR A 6 -45.82 -36.07 -10.14
CA THR A 6 -46.29 -34.68 -10.21
C THR A 6 -45.09 -33.77 -10.08
N LEU A 7 -44.74 -33.14 -11.20
CA LEU A 7 -43.74 -32.11 -11.36
C LEU A 7 -44.49 -30.77 -11.33
N ARG A 8 -44.23 -29.88 -10.36
CA ARG A 8 -44.54 -28.44 -10.40
C ARG A 8 -44.01 -27.76 -9.14
N GLY A 9 -43.11 -26.80 -9.29
CA GLY A 9 -42.67 -25.94 -8.19
C GLY A 9 -41.28 -25.34 -8.38
N LEU A 10 -41.11 -24.55 -9.45
CA LEU A 10 -39.99 -23.63 -9.60
C LEU A 10 -40.19 -22.46 -8.62
N ALA A 11 -39.38 -22.34 -7.56
CA ALA A 11 -39.16 -21.08 -6.83
C ALA A 11 -37.98 -21.20 -5.86
N LEU A 12 -36.82 -20.71 -6.31
CA LEU A 12 -36.07 -19.64 -5.64
C LEU A 12 -35.95 -19.72 -4.10
N VAL A 13 -34.88 -20.34 -3.58
CA VAL A 13 -34.22 -19.84 -2.36
C VAL A 13 -32.72 -20.00 -2.51
N LEU A 14 -32.11 -18.88 -2.90
CA LEU A 14 -30.70 -18.57 -2.81
C LEU A 14 -30.36 -18.41 -1.31
N SER A 15 -30.03 -19.50 -0.61
CA SER A 15 -29.58 -19.44 0.78
C SER A 15 -28.10 -19.08 0.86
N VAL A 16 -27.83 -17.78 0.67
CA VAL A 16 -26.67 -17.12 1.26
C VAL A 16 -26.87 -17.10 2.77
N LEU A 17 -26.10 -17.91 3.50
CA LEU A 17 -25.87 -17.77 4.95
C LEU A 17 -24.35 -17.67 5.09
N ALA A 18 -23.79 -16.46 4.99
CA ALA A 18 -23.59 -15.54 6.11
C ALA A 18 -22.60 -16.13 7.12
N GLY A 19 -21.37 -15.61 7.06
CA GLY A 19 -20.28 -15.98 7.95
C GLY A 19 -20.57 -15.63 9.40
N VAL A 20 -20.19 -16.55 10.29
CA VAL A 20 -20.07 -16.31 11.72
C VAL A 20 -18.58 -16.12 12.01
N SER A 21 -18.12 -14.88 11.88
CA SER A 21 -16.91 -14.43 12.55
C SER A 21 -17.29 -14.27 14.03
N GLN A 22 -16.82 -15.17 14.89
CA GLN A 22 -16.96 -14.96 16.34
C GLN A 22 -16.12 -13.74 16.71
N ALA A 23 -16.79 -12.64 17.05
CA ALA A 23 -16.15 -11.48 17.66
C ALA A 23 -15.61 -11.92 19.02
N GLY A 24 -14.28 -12.10 19.13
CA GLY A 24 -13.62 -12.44 20.38
C GLY A 24 -13.85 -11.34 21.41
N GLU A 25 -14.25 -11.72 22.61
CA GLU A 25 -14.46 -10.82 23.74
C GLU A 25 -13.09 -10.34 24.25
N ILE A 26 -12.84 -9.03 24.17
CA ILE A 26 -11.55 -8.43 24.57
C ILE A 26 -11.62 -8.01 26.04
N TRP A 27 -10.71 -8.55 26.84
CA TRP A 27 -10.60 -8.32 28.27
C TRP A 27 -9.53 -7.28 28.58
N LYS A 28 -9.81 -6.38 29.53
CA LYS A 28 -8.84 -5.42 30.05
C LYS A 28 -8.24 -5.96 31.34
N CYS A 29 -7.00 -6.42 31.26
CA CYS A 29 -6.27 -6.96 32.40
C CYS A 29 -5.33 -5.89 32.99
N GLN A 30 -5.34 -5.73 34.31
CA GLN A 30 -4.31 -4.97 35.02
C GLN A 30 -3.23 -5.97 35.48
N GLN A 31 -2.04 -5.91 34.87
CA GLN A 31 -0.93 -6.78 35.20
C GLN A 31 0.34 -5.94 35.40
N ASP A 32 1.01 -6.10 36.55
CA ASP A 32 2.24 -5.39 36.90
C ASP A 32 2.12 -3.84 36.85
N GLY A 33 0.96 -3.31 37.24
CA GLY A 33 0.65 -1.88 37.19
C GLY A 33 0.44 -1.33 35.78
N GLN A 34 0.42 -2.19 34.75
CA GLN A 34 0.13 -1.84 33.37
C GLN A 34 -1.17 -2.48 32.88
N VAL A 35 -1.95 -1.69 32.13
CA VAL A 35 -3.15 -2.18 31.45
C VAL A 35 -2.74 -2.92 30.18
N ARG A 36 -3.15 -4.18 30.06
CA ARG A 36 -2.99 -5.00 28.86
C ARG A 36 -4.34 -5.52 28.38
N TYR A 37 -4.53 -5.51 27.07
CA TYR A 37 -5.73 -6.05 26.43
C TYR A 37 -5.46 -7.49 25.99
N SER A 38 -6.37 -8.40 26.29
CA SER A 38 -6.22 -9.84 26.06
C SER A 38 -7.50 -10.40 25.46
N ASP A 39 -7.36 -11.25 24.45
CA ASP A 39 -8.48 -12.02 23.87
C ASP A 39 -8.87 -13.24 24.75
N ARG A 40 -8.30 -13.34 25.95
CA ARG A 40 -8.57 -14.37 26.96
C ARG A 40 -8.88 -13.71 28.31
N PRO A 41 -9.77 -14.31 29.12
CA PRO A 41 -10.15 -13.76 30.43
C PRO A 41 -8.94 -13.61 31.35
N CYS A 42 -8.92 -12.50 32.11
CA CYS A 42 -7.82 -12.15 32.98
C CYS A 42 -7.73 -13.12 34.17
N PRO A 43 -6.54 -13.64 34.52
CA PRO A 43 -6.40 -14.64 35.58
C PRO A 43 -6.56 -14.09 37.01
N ALA A 44 -6.46 -12.77 37.21
CA ALA A 44 -6.42 -12.17 38.56
C ALA A 44 -7.59 -11.21 38.85
N GLN A 45 -7.98 -10.37 37.89
CA GLN A 45 -9.16 -9.50 37.90
C GLN A 45 -9.20 -8.74 36.56
N GLY A 46 -10.38 -8.61 35.97
CA GLY A 46 -10.56 -7.85 34.72
C GLY A 46 -12.03 -7.54 34.50
N ASP A 47 -12.31 -6.29 34.13
CA ASP A 47 -13.64 -5.86 33.75
C ASP A 47 -13.89 -6.21 32.28
N THR A 48 -15.03 -6.86 32.00
CA THR A 48 -15.51 -7.07 30.64
C THR A 48 -15.81 -5.71 30.02
N LEU A 49 -15.11 -5.37 28.93
CA LEU A 49 -15.36 -4.12 28.23
C LEU A 49 -16.56 -4.27 27.31
N SER A 50 -17.57 -3.41 27.51
CA SER A 50 -18.71 -3.34 26.61
C SER A 50 -18.25 -3.01 25.18
N PRO A 51 -18.80 -3.65 24.13
CA PRO A 51 -18.42 -3.43 22.74
C PRO A 51 -18.56 -1.98 22.26
N ARG A 52 -19.24 -1.11 23.03
CA ARG A 52 -19.33 0.34 22.75
C ARG A 52 -18.04 1.11 23.08
N VAL A 53 -17.23 0.59 24.01
CA VAL A 53 -15.92 1.14 24.41
C VAL A 53 -14.78 0.53 23.58
N LEU A 54 -15.00 -0.66 23.03
CA LEU A 54 -14.21 -1.24 21.95
C LEU A 54 -14.57 -0.54 20.63
N GLN A 55 -14.30 0.77 20.54
CA GLN A 55 -14.18 1.40 19.24
C GLN A 55 -12.98 0.73 18.56
N PRO A 56 -13.15 -0.01 17.45
CA PRO A 56 -12.01 -0.44 16.68
C PRO A 56 -11.25 0.83 16.32
N ASN A 57 -9.95 0.90 16.62
CA ASN A 57 -9.13 1.90 15.99
C ASN A 57 -9.37 1.77 14.49
N VAL A 58 -10.01 2.77 13.89
CA VAL A 58 -10.34 2.85 12.45
C VAL A 58 -9.09 2.97 11.56
N VAL A 59 -7.95 2.49 12.06
CA VAL A 59 -6.65 2.39 11.40
C VAL A 59 -6.22 0.92 11.22
N ALA A 60 -6.99 -0.06 11.72
CA ALA A 60 -6.59 -1.48 11.67
C ALA A 60 -7.60 -2.47 11.08
N ALA A 61 -8.81 -2.04 10.68
CA ALA A 61 -9.87 -2.93 10.22
C ALA A 61 -10.26 -2.80 8.73
N GLU A 62 -9.35 -2.32 7.88
CA GLU A 62 -9.45 -2.44 6.40
C GLU A 62 -8.28 -3.26 5.83
N ARG A 63 -7.75 -4.22 6.60
CA ARG A 63 -6.72 -5.16 6.13
C ARG A 63 -7.27 -6.45 5.49
N ALA A 64 -8.56 -6.52 5.21
CA ALA A 64 -9.15 -7.61 4.45
C ALA A 64 -10.06 -7.05 3.37
N ALA A 65 -9.69 -7.29 2.12
CA ALA A 65 -10.40 -6.94 0.89
C ALA A 65 -10.29 -5.47 0.41
N SER A 66 -9.17 -5.15 -0.26
CA SER A 66 -9.19 -4.60 -1.64
C SER A 66 -7.79 -4.33 -2.18
N GLY A 67 -7.51 -4.84 -3.39
CA GLY A 67 -6.35 -4.45 -4.19
C GLY A 67 -5.17 -5.41 -4.10
N ALA A 68 -5.09 -6.35 -5.05
CA ALA A 68 -3.92 -7.17 -5.27
C ALA A 68 -2.67 -6.28 -5.40
N ALA A 69 -1.78 -6.35 -4.42
CA ALA A 69 -0.44 -5.79 -4.54
C ALA A 69 0.24 -6.46 -5.73
N ALA A 70 0.62 -5.67 -6.74
CA ALA A 70 1.52 -6.13 -7.79
C ALA A 70 2.77 -6.76 -7.13
N PRO A 71 3.41 -7.78 -7.74
CA PRO A 71 4.59 -8.41 -7.18
C PRO A 71 5.65 -7.35 -6.87
N ARG A 72 5.90 -7.12 -5.58
CA ARG A 72 7.01 -6.28 -5.14
C ARG A 72 8.29 -6.98 -5.59
N LEU A 73 8.90 -6.49 -6.66
CA LEU A 73 10.23 -6.95 -7.08
C LEU A 73 11.14 -6.84 -5.86
N VAL A 74 11.83 -7.94 -5.51
CA VAL A 74 12.75 -7.99 -4.38
C VAL A 74 13.74 -6.82 -4.52
N GLY A 75 13.71 -5.91 -3.55
CA GLY A 75 14.54 -4.70 -3.51
C GLY A 75 13.91 -3.40 -4.02
N ASN A 76 12.71 -3.41 -4.64
CA ASN A 76 11.97 -2.18 -4.95
C ASN A 76 11.03 -1.83 -3.79
N VAL A 77 11.27 -0.69 -3.15
CA VAL A 77 10.44 -0.15 -2.08
C VAL A 77 9.70 1.06 -2.66
N CYS A 78 8.39 1.14 -2.45
CA CYS A 78 7.59 2.28 -2.89
C CYS A 78 6.74 2.78 -1.72
N PRO A 79 6.50 4.10 -1.61
CA PRO A 79 5.50 4.66 -0.72
C PRO A 79 4.14 3.99 -0.91
N ASP A 80 3.40 3.81 0.17
CA ASP A 80 2.02 3.30 0.11
C ASP A 80 1.00 4.42 -0.18
N ASP A 81 -0.27 4.05 -0.32
CA ASP A 81 -1.34 5.01 -0.65
C ASP A 81 -1.56 6.05 0.45
N ILE A 82 -1.34 5.68 1.70
CA ILE A 82 -1.49 6.57 2.85
C ILE A 82 -0.37 7.61 2.84
N GLU A 83 0.87 7.17 2.59
CA GLU A 83 2.02 8.05 2.45
C GLU A 83 1.86 9.02 1.27
N ILE A 84 1.37 8.54 0.12
CA ILE A 84 1.10 9.37 -1.07
C ILE A 84 0.02 10.42 -0.76
N ALA A 85 -1.08 10.06 -0.11
CA ALA A 85 -2.12 11.01 0.29
C ALA A 85 -1.59 12.07 1.28
N ALA A 86 -0.72 11.67 2.21
CA ALA A 86 -0.04 12.60 3.11
C ALA A 86 0.94 13.53 2.37
N MET A 87 1.61 13.04 1.32
CA MET A 87 2.42 13.90 0.43
C MET A 87 1.55 14.90 -0.32
N GLU A 88 0.40 14.49 -0.85
CA GLU A 88 -0.55 15.36 -1.57
C GLU A 88 -1.04 16.51 -0.70
N THR A 89 -1.43 16.20 0.54
CA THR A 89 -1.87 17.22 1.51
C THR A 89 -0.76 18.23 1.80
N ARG A 90 0.47 17.75 2.03
CA ARG A 90 1.65 18.62 2.23
C ARG A 90 1.94 19.49 1.00
N ALA A 91 1.82 18.93 -0.20
CA ALA A 91 2.05 19.65 -1.46
C ALA A 91 1.05 20.78 -1.74
N THR A 92 -0.13 20.76 -1.08
CA THR A 92 -1.14 21.83 -1.17
C THR A 92 -1.05 22.87 -0.06
N THR A 93 -0.08 22.76 0.84
CA THR A 93 0.04 23.68 1.98
C THR A 93 0.44 25.08 1.53
N SER A 94 -0.30 26.10 1.98
CA SER A 94 -0.09 27.50 1.60
C SER A 94 1.17 28.13 2.19
N SER A 95 1.76 27.55 3.24
CA SER A 95 3.02 28.01 3.83
C SER A 95 4.24 27.70 2.98
N LEU A 96 4.11 26.88 1.93
CA LEU A 96 5.19 26.55 1.01
C LEU A 96 5.18 27.47 -0.20
N GLY A 97 6.37 27.87 -0.64
CA GLY A 97 6.55 28.60 -1.90
C GLY A 97 6.28 27.71 -3.13
N PRO A 98 6.20 28.32 -4.32
CA PRO A 98 5.92 27.59 -5.56
C PRO A 98 6.95 26.50 -5.88
N ALA A 99 8.23 26.72 -5.56
CA ALA A 99 9.31 25.77 -5.82
C ALA A 99 9.20 24.53 -4.91
N GLU A 100 8.89 24.74 -3.64
CA GLU A 100 8.70 23.69 -2.64
C GLU A 100 7.48 22.83 -3.00
N GLN A 101 6.35 23.48 -3.34
CA GLN A 101 5.15 22.77 -3.80
C GLN A 101 5.41 21.96 -5.07
N ARG A 102 6.17 22.53 -6.02
CA ARG A 102 6.53 21.83 -7.25
C ARG A 102 7.36 20.58 -6.95
N PHE A 103 8.36 20.70 -6.09
CA PHE A 103 9.18 19.57 -5.66
C PHE A 103 8.33 18.46 -5.04
N LEU A 104 7.43 18.79 -4.11
CA LEU A 104 6.55 17.78 -3.49
C LEU A 104 5.62 17.10 -4.51
N LYS A 105 5.11 17.84 -5.50
CA LYS A 105 4.31 17.27 -6.61
C LYS A 105 5.11 16.31 -7.48
N ASP A 106 6.37 16.65 -7.76
CA ASP A 106 7.25 15.78 -8.54
C ASP A 106 7.57 14.50 -7.74
N GLU A 107 7.77 14.59 -6.42
CA GLU A 107 7.96 13.41 -5.55
C GLU A 107 6.69 12.52 -5.51
N ILE A 108 5.50 13.10 -5.48
CA ILE A 108 4.22 12.34 -5.59
C ILE A 108 4.17 11.60 -6.93
N GLY A 109 4.56 12.27 -8.02
CA GLY A 109 4.64 11.65 -9.35
C GLY A 109 5.58 10.43 -9.36
N ARG A 110 6.78 10.57 -8.78
CA ARG A 110 7.76 9.48 -8.67
C ARG A 110 7.29 8.34 -7.78
N ALA A 111 6.62 8.64 -6.67
CA ALA A 111 6.05 7.61 -5.79
C ALA A 111 5.00 6.77 -6.55
N ARG A 112 4.13 7.42 -7.33
CA ARG A 112 3.14 6.74 -8.17
C ARG A 112 3.80 5.91 -9.27
N GLN A 113 4.84 6.42 -9.94
CA GLN A 113 5.61 5.68 -10.95
C GLN A 113 6.27 4.43 -10.38
N CYS A 114 6.85 4.54 -9.18
CA CYS A 114 7.41 3.39 -8.46
C CYS A 114 6.36 2.28 -8.28
N ARG A 115 5.15 2.65 -7.84
CA ARG A 115 4.05 1.69 -7.63
C ARG A 115 3.56 1.04 -8.92
N GLN A 116 3.60 1.77 -10.03
CA GLN A 116 3.26 1.26 -11.35
C GLN A 116 4.36 0.37 -11.96
N GLY A 117 5.53 0.29 -11.30
CA GLY A 117 6.68 -0.48 -11.79
C GLY A 117 7.46 0.21 -12.90
N SER A 118 7.18 1.49 -13.19
CA SER A 118 7.91 2.28 -14.19
C SER A 118 9.19 2.92 -13.63
N ALA A 119 9.37 2.88 -12.31
CA ALA A 119 10.60 3.30 -11.63
C ALA A 119 10.98 2.30 -10.53
N ARG A 120 12.27 2.27 -10.18
CA ARG A 120 12.82 1.39 -9.13
C ARG A 120 13.63 2.19 -8.13
N TYR A 121 13.33 2.03 -6.86
CA TYR A 121 13.95 2.74 -5.75
C TYR A 121 14.18 1.80 -4.58
N SER A 122 15.29 1.99 -3.87
CA SER A 122 15.57 1.29 -2.62
C SER A 122 14.90 1.98 -1.42
N ALA A 123 14.94 1.33 -0.25
CA ALA A 123 14.52 1.96 1.00
C ALA A 123 15.37 3.20 1.35
N ALA A 124 16.67 3.18 1.02
CA ALA A 124 17.59 4.28 1.28
C ALA A 124 17.28 5.50 0.39
N ASP A 125 16.94 5.27 -0.88
CA ASP A 125 16.53 6.32 -1.81
C ASP A 125 15.29 7.05 -1.30
N TRP A 126 14.29 6.31 -0.83
CA TRP A 126 13.08 6.90 -0.24
C TRP A 126 13.34 7.59 1.11
N ALA A 127 14.32 7.14 1.89
CA ALA A 127 14.72 7.85 3.10
C ALA A 127 15.30 9.23 2.75
N LEU A 128 16.12 9.34 1.70
CA LEU A 128 16.63 10.61 1.20
C LEU A 128 15.52 11.52 0.67
N SER A 129 14.56 10.96 -0.09
CA SER A 129 13.37 11.71 -0.53
C SER A 129 12.57 12.24 0.65
N ARG A 130 12.25 11.40 1.65
CA ARG A 130 11.51 11.83 2.86
C ARG A 130 12.24 12.92 3.63
N GLN A 131 13.56 12.81 3.78
CA GLN A 131 14.36 13.86 4.40
C GLN A 131 14.22 15.16 3.62
N ALA A 132 14.38 15.11 2.29
CA ALA A 132 14.27 16.29 1.45
C ALA A 132 12.88 16.93 1.47
N GLN A 133 11.81 16.12 1.57
CA GLN A 133 10.44 16.60 1.78
C GLN A 133 10.30 17.33 3.13
N SER A 134 10.87 16.77 4.21
CA SER A 134 10.84 17.42 5.53
C SER A 134 11.63 18.73 5.55
N ASP A 135 12.73 18.78 4.80
CA ASP A 135 13.59 19.96 4.70
C ASP A 135 12.91 21.12 3.97
N GLN A 136 11.85 20.89 3.19
CA GLN A 136 11.08 21.96 2.54
C GLN A 136 10.38 22.89 3.54
N PHE A 137 10.22 22.45 4.79
CA PHE A 137 9.62 23.24 5.86
C PHE A 137 10.68 23.89 6.77
N ARG A 138 11.97 23.72 6.46
CA ARG A 138 13.07 24.26 7.26
C ARG A 138 13.77 25.39 6.51
N PRO A 139 13.72 26.63 7.04
CA PRO A 139 14.37 27.78 6.42
C PRO A 139 15.85 27.53 6.10
N GLY A 140 16.23 27.73 4.84
CA GLY A 140 17.61 27.69 4.36
C GLY A 140 18.14 26.31 3.99
N ALA A 141 17.39 25.23 4.23
CA ALA A 141 17.80 23.86 3.88
C ALA A 141 17.20 23.37 2.55
N GLU A 142 16.16 24.05 2.05
CA GLU A 142 15.29 23.60 0.98
C GLU A 142 16.03 23.38 -0.35
N PRO A 143 16.87 24.33 -0.84
CA PRO A 143 17.53 24.17 -2.15
C PRO A 143 18.53 23.02 -2.17
N ALA A 144 19.36 22.90 -1.14
CA ALA A 144 20.34 21.81 -1.04
C ALA A 144 19.64 20.45 -0.88
N ALA A 145 18.53 20.40 -0.14
CA ALA A 145 17.72 19.20 -0.01
C ALA A 145 17.14 18.73 -1.35
N ARG A 146 16.59 19.67 -2.15
CA ARG A 146 16.08 19.36 -3.50
C ARG A 146 17.19 18.82 -4.40
N GLN A 147 18.35 19.45 -4.41
CA GLN A 147 19.50 19.01 -5.22
C GLN A 147 19.97 17.59 -4.85
N ARG A 148 20.02 17.25 -3.56
CA ARG A 148 20.37 15.89 -3.12
C ARG A 148 19.35 14.85 -3.59
N ALA A 149 18.06 15.15 -3.47
CA ALA A 149 17.00 14.27 -3.95
C ALA A 149 17.04 14.10 -5.48
N GLU A 150 17.21 15.18 -6.23
CA GLU A 150 17.36 15.17 -7.70
C GLU A 150 18.54 14.29 -8.14
N ALA A 151 19.70 14.44 -7.51
CA ALA A 151 20.89 13.64 -7.81
C ALA A 151 20.64 12.15 -7.57
N MET A 152 19.95 11.81 -6.47
CA MET A 152 19.54 10.43 -6.20
C MET A 152 18.57 9.91 -7.28
N HIS A 153 17.56 10.69 -7.66
CA HIS A 153 16.60 10.29 -8.70
C HIS A 153 17.26 10.06 -10.06
N GLN A 154 18.23 10.91 -10.42
CA GLN A 154 19.04 10.73 -11.62
C GLN A 154 19.90 9.46 -11.56
N ALA A 155 20.48 9.15 -10.40
CA ALA A 155 21.23 7.91 -10.19
C ALA A 155 20.32 6.67 -10.33
N ALA A 156 19.14 6.70 -9.68
CA ALA A 156 18.15 5.64 -9.75
C ALA A 156 17.63 5.41 -11.18
N ALA A 157 17.40 6.49 -11.95
CA ALA A 157 16.98 6.41 -13.34
C ALA A 157 18.03 5.72 -14.24
N ARG A 158 19.32 5.96 -14.01
CA ARG A 158 20.41 5.28 -14.75
C ARG A 158 20.43 3.78 -14.47
N VAL A 159 20.19 3.36 -13.23
CA VAL A 159 20.11 1.95 -12.85
C VAL A 159 18.84 1.29 -13.39
N GLY A 160 17.69 1.99 -13.32
CA GLY A 160 16.42 1.52 -13.84
C GLY A 160 16.36 1.42 -15.37
N GLY A 161 17.14 2.26 -16.07
CA GLY A 161 17.27 2.26 -17.53
C GLY A 161 18.19 1.17 -18.11
N LEU A 162 19.00 0.48 -17.29
CA LEU A 162 19.85 -0.65 -17.70
C LEU A 162 19.06 -1.96 -17.81
N ARG A 163 17.84 -1.93 -18.35
CA ARG A 163 17.14 -3.16 -18.71
C ARG A 163 17.73 -3.66 -20.05
N PRO A 164 18.49 -4.77 -20.10
CA PRO A 164 18.65 -5.46 -21.36
C PRO A 164 17.25 -5.91 -21.79
N GLU A 165 16.72 -5.31 -22.86
CA GLU A 165 15.74 -6.00 -23.68
C GLU A 165 16.33 -7.39 -23.99
N PRO A 166 15.65 -8.50 -23.67
CA PRO A 166 16.10 -9.79 -24.15
C PRO A 166 16.18 -9.68 -25.69
N PRO A 167 17.24 -10.18 -26.34
CA PRO A 167 17.24 -10.23 -27.80
C PRO A 167 16.00 -11.03 -28.20
N MET A 168 15.10 -10.37 -28.92
CA MET A 168 13.96 -11.01 -29.57
C MET A 168 14.54 -12.13 -30.46
N ALA A 169 14.58 -13.34 -29.92
CA ALA A 169 14.94 -14.54 -30.64
C ALA A 169 13.77 -14.84 -31.59
N GLY A 170 13.81 -14.19 -32.74
CA GLY A 170 12.85 -14.31 -33.82
C GLY A 170 13.58 -14.45 -35.14
N ALA A 171 14.45 -15.45 -35.22
CA ALA A 171 14.99 -15.93 -36.47
C ALA A 171 13.83 -16.40 -37.37
N SER A 172 13.67 -15.77 -38.53
CA SER A 172 13.13 -16.39 -39.74
C SER A 172 13.58 -15.58 -40.95
N ALA A 173 14.79 -15.88 -41.41
CA ALA A 173 15.18 -15.58 -42.78
C ALA A 173 14.42 -16.54 -43.72
N PRO A 174 13.62 -16.06 -44.68
CA PRO A 174 13.15 -16.93 -45.76
C PRO A 174 14.33 -17.24 -46.69
N ARG A 175 14.60 -18.54 -46.84
CA ARG A 175 15.51 -19.10 -47.84
C ARG A 175 15.05 -18.71 -49.26
N ARG A 176 16.07 -18.57 -50.12
CA ARG A 176 16.03 -18.39 -51.57
C ARG A 176 14.91 -19.17 -52.26
N SER A 177 14.30 -18.53 -53.27
CA SER A 177 13.81 -19.20 -54.48
C SER A 177 14.31 -18.41 -55.69
N SER A 178 15.17 -19.05 -56.49
CA SER A 178 15.60 -18.63 -57.83
C SER A 178 14.43 -18.75 -58.83
N PRO A 179 14.56 -18.13 -60.02
CA PRO A 179 14.95 -18.91 -61.20
C PRO A 179 16.36 -18.60 -61.73
#